data_AF-A0A2N1PH11-F1
#
_entry.id   AF-A0A2N1PH11-F1
#
_cell.length_a   1.000
_cell.length_b   1.000
_cell.length_c   1.000
_cell.angle_alpha   90.00
_cell.angle_beta   90.00
_cell.angle_gamma   90.00
#
_symmetry.space_group_name_H-M   'P 1'
#
loop_
_entity.id
_entity.type
_entity.pdbx_description
1 polymer ?
#
loop_
_entity_poly.entity_id
_entity_poly.type
_entity_poly.pdbx_seq_one_letter_code
_entity_poly.pdbx_strand_id
1 'polypeptide(L)' 'DLLLIDNPEIDRELAVASQKYLAAEYQSDAEKWGLMSPDIWENYGKWMYDQGLLENQLNAEEAFTNEYLPQ' A
#
# COMPACT_ATOMS: atom_id res chain seq x y z
N ASP A 1 -9.09 16.85 -9.99
CA ASP A 1 -9.94 17.79 -9.24
C ASP A 1 -11.02 17.14 -8.38
N LEU A 2 -11.43 15.87 -8.61
CA LEU A 2 -12.43 15.20 -7.75
C LEU A 2 -12.09 15.28 -6.25
N LEU A 3 -10.83 15.01 -5.87
CA LEU A 3 -10.36 15.16 -4.50
C LEU A 3 -10.64 16.56 -3.91
N LEU A 4 -10.47 17.62 -4.71
CA LEU A 4 -10.64 19.02 -4.28
C LEU A 4 -12.10 19.46 -4.24
N ILE A 5 -13.01 18.76 -4.92
CA ILE A 5 -14.45 19.01 -4.80
C ILE A 5 -14.91 18.69 -3.38
N ASP A 6 -14.47 17.55 -2.86
CA ASP A 6 -14.84 17.08 -1.53
C ASP A 6 -13.94 17.65 -0.41
N ASN A 7 -12.71 18.04 -0.74
CA ASN A 7 -11.69 18.53 0.20
C ASN A 7 -11.09 19.86 -0.30
N PRO A 8 -11.88 20.95 -0.34
CA PRO A 8 -11.48 22.22 -0.95
C PRO A 8 -10.33 22.94 -0.22
N GLU A 9 -10.01 22.54 1.02
CA GLU A 9 -8.89 23.06 1.81
C GLU A 9 -7.51 22.59 1.34
N ILE A 10 -7.45 21.54 0.53
CA ILE A 10 -6.19 21.03 0.00
C ILE A 10 -5.64 22.00 -1.05
N ASP A 11 -4.35 22.35 -0.94
CA ASP A 11 -3.68 23.16 -1.95
C ASP A 11 -3.74 22.49 -3.33
N ARG A 12 -4.28 23.21 -4.31
CA ARG A 12 -4.54 22.66 -5.64
C ARG A 12 -3.26 22.27 -6.38
N GLU A 13 -2.21 23.06 -6.27
CA GLU A 13 -0.96 22.80 -6.97
C GLU A 13 -0.29 21.54 -6.41
N LEU A 14 -0.29 21.40 -5.08
CA LEU A 14 0.17 20.21 -4.38
C LEU A 14 -0.64 18.97 -4.79
N ALA A 15 -1.97 19.04 -4.78
CA ALA A 15 -2.83 17.92 -5.15
C ALA A 15 -2.55 17.45 -6.59
N VAL A 16 -2.41 18.39 -7.53
CA VAL A 16 -2.09 18.08 -8.93
C VAL A 16 -0.69 17.47 -9.08
N ALA A 17 0.31 18.02 -8.39
CA ALA A 17 1.68 17.49 -8.43
C ALA A 17 1.76 16.08 -7.83
N SER A 18 1.12 15.87 -6.66
CA SER A 18 1.03 14.56 -6.01
C SER A 18 0.34 13.54 -6.90
N GLN A 19 -0.79 13.89 -7.51
CA GLN A 19 -1.54 12.97 -8.36
C GLN A 19 -0.76 12.57 -9.62
N LYS A 20 0.03 13.49 -10.21
CA LYS A 20 0.92 13.19 -11.34
C LYS A 20 2.01 12.20 -10.97
N TYR A 21 2.58 12.31 -9.77
CA TYR A 21 3.58 11.37 -9.27
C TYR A 21 2.95 10.00 -9.01
N LEU A 22 1.89 9.95 -8.19
CA LEU A 22 1.25 8.70 -7.77
C LEU A 22 0.58 7.93 -8.92
N ALA A 23 0.28 8.59 -10.05
CA ALA A 23 -0.28 7.92 -11.22
C ALA A 23 0.58 6.75 -11.73
N ALA A 24 1.91 6.82 -11.56
CA ALA A 24 2.80 5.71 -11.89
C ALA A 24 2.97 4.71 -10.73
N GLU A 25 2.72 5.11 -9.49
CA GLU A 25 3.06 4.34 -8.29
C GLU A 25 1.91 3.47 -7.74
N TYR A 26 0.64 3.80 -8.02
CA TYR A 26 -0.48 3.07 -7.41
C TYR A 26 -0.55 1.59 -7.77
N GLN A 27 -0.26 1.25 -9.03
CA GLN A 27 -0.10 -0.14 -9.47
C GLN A 27 1.38 -0.48 -9.65
N SER A 28 2.17 0.48 -10.15
CA SER A 28 3.60 0.31 -10.43
C SER A 28 3.87 -0.98 -11.23
N ASP A 29 4.73 -1.86 -10.74
CA ASP A 29 5.13 -3.13 -11.34
C ASP A 29 4.19 -4.30 -11.02
N ALA A 30 3.14 -4.09 -10.22
CA ALA A 30 2.18 -5.13 -9.90
C ALA A 30 1.31 -5.51 -11.11
N GLU A 31 0.94 -6.79 -11.23
CA GLU A 31 0.07 -7.29 -12.29
C GLU A 31 -1.31 -6.60 -12.29
N LYS A 32 -1.83 -6.30 -11.09
CA LYS A 32 -3.11 -5.63 -10.87
C LYS A 32 -3.02 -4.67 -9.70
N TRP A 33 -3.78 -3.58 -9.77
CA TRP A 33 -3.91 -2.64 -8.66
C TRP A 33 -4.42 -3.34 -7.39
N GLY A 34 -3.77 -3.06 -6.26
CA GLY A 34 -4.14 -3.62 -4.95
C GLY A 34 -3.61 -5.03 -4.66
N LEU A 35 -2.91 -5.67 -5.59
CA LEU A 35 -2.32 -7.00 -5.37
C LEU A 35 -1.21 -6.94 -4.31
N MET A 36 -1.36 -7.69 -3.23
CA MET A 36 -0.36 -7.83 -2.18
C MET A 36 0.50 -9.08 -2.39
N SER A 37 1.79 -8.99 -2.04
CA SER A 37 2.76 -10.09 -2.11
C SER A 37 3.10 -10.64 -0.72
N PRO A 38 3.09 -11.97 -0.50
CA PRO A 38 3.52 -12.59 0.76
C PRO A 38 4.92 -12.15 1.20
N ASP A 39 5.85 -12.06 0.25
CA ASP A 39 7.26 -11.73 0.53
C ASP A 39 7.41 -10.37 1.24
N ILE A 40 6.55 -9.39 0.94
CA ILE A 40 6.60 -8.07 1.59
C ILE A 40 6.26 -8.20 3.08
N TRP A 41 5.21 -8.96 3.40
CA TRP A 41 4.76 -9.20 4.76
C TRP A 41 5.76 -10.04 5.55
N GLU A 42 6.30 -11.10 4.94
CA GLU A 42 7.30 -11.96 5.55
C GLU A 42 8.60 -11.19 5.84
N ASN A 43 9.10 -10.43 4.87
CA ASN A 43 10.34 -9.66 5.03
C ASN A 43 10.23 -8.63 6.15
N TYR A 44 9.14 -7.86 6.18
CA TYR A 44 8.94 -6.86 7.22
C TYR A 44 8.67 -7.50 8.59
N GLY A 45 7.81 -8.53 8.65
CA GLY A 45 7.52 -9.27 9.88
C GLY A 45 8.78 -9.92 10.46
N LYS A 46 9.62 -10.53 9.61
CA LYS A 46 10.91 -11.09 10.02
C LYS A 46 11.82 -10.01 10.57
N TRP A 47 11.96 -8.87 9.87
CA TRP A 47 12.77 -7.76 10.38
C TRP A 47 12.30 -7.31 11.77
N MET A 48 10.99 -7.11 11.97
CA MET A 48 10.46 -6.70 13.28
C MET A 48 10.74 -7.73 14.37
N TYR A 49 10.59 -9.02 14.07
CA TYR A 49 10.91 -10.11 15.01
C TYR A 49 12.41 -10.13 15.36
N ASP A 50 13.28 -10.00 14.36
CA ASP A 50 14.74 -9.94 14.56
C ASP A 50 15.15 -8.72 15.41
N GLN A 51 14.40 -7.61 15.32
CA GLN A 51 14.59 -6.41 16.16
C GLN A 51 13.98 -6.53 17.57
N GLY A 52 13.32 -7.64 17.89
CA GLY A 52 12.63 -7.83 19.17
C GLY A 52 11.37 -6.96 19.34
N LEU A 53 10.80 -6.50 18.22
CA LEU A 53 9.56 -5.70 18.21
C LEU A 53 8.30 -6.57 18.23
N LEU A 54 8.44 -7.88 17.95
CA LEU A 54 7.37 -8.86 18.01
C LEU A 54 7.73 -9.99 18.98
N GLU A 55 6.74 -10.43 19.76
CA GLU A 55 6.87 -11.59 20.64
C GLU A 55 6.96 -12.91 19.86
N ASN A 56 6.32 -12.98 18.69
CA ASN A 56 6.29 -14.15 17.81
C ASN A 56 6.44 -13.74 16.33
N GLN A 57 6.83 -14.67 15.47
CA GLN A 57 6.90 -14.43 14.03
C GLN A 57 5.51 -14.18 13.43
N LEU A 58 5.43 -13.24 12.50
CA LEU A 58 4.22 -12.94 11.73
C LEU A 58 3.92 -14.08 10.75
N ASN A 59 2.67 -14.57 10.73
CA ASN A 59 2.16 -15.39 9.64
C ASN A 59 1.60 -14.49 8.52
N ALA A 60 2.27 -14.43 7.37
CA ALA A 60 1.88 -13.56 6.27
C ALA A 60 0.54 -13.96 5.63
N GLU A 61 0.22 -15.26 5.56
CA GLU A 61 -1.03 -15.76 4.95
C GLU A 61 -2.27 -15.37 5.75
N GLU A 62 -2.11 -15.17 7.07
CA GLU A 62 -3.19 -14.68 7.94
C GLU A 62 -3.29 -13.16 7.96
N ALA A 63 -2.25 -12.45 7.48
CA ALA A 63 -2.15 -11.00 7.59
C ALA A 63 -2.85 -10.25 6.45
N PHE A 64 -3.08 -10.91 5.30
CA PHE A 64 -3.77 -10.32 4.17
C PHE A 64 -4.45 -11.36 3.29
N THR A 65 -5.33 -10.90 2.40
CA THR A 65 -5.91 -11.73 1.34
C THR A 65 -6.10 -10.90 0.07
N ASN A 66 -5.95 -11.56 -1.08
CA ASN A 66 -6.23 -10.99 -2.40
C ASN A 66 -7.59 -11.46 -2.96
N GLU A 67 -8.36 -12.25 -2.21
CA GLU A 67 -9.60 -12.90 -2.68
C GLU A 67 -10.71 -11.91 -3.09
N TYR A 68 -10.66 -10.68 -2.59
CA TYR A 68 -11.63 -9.64 -2.89
C TYR A 68 -11.22 -8.73 -4.05
N LEU A 69 -10.05 -8.94 -4.64
CA LEU A 69 -9.64 -8.20 -5.83
C LEU A 69 -10.44 -8.65 -7.05
N PRO A 70 -10.78 -7.73 -7.98
CA PRO A 70 -11.50 -8.06 -9.19
C PRO A 70 -10.70 -9.05 -10.05
N GLN A 71 -11.40 -10.00 -10.68
CA GLN A 71 -10.81 -10.99 -11.61
C GLN A 71 -10.48 -10.37 -12.96
#